data_AF-A0A419KX76-F1
#
_entry.id   AF-A0A419KX76-F1
#
_cell.length_a   1.000
_cell.length_b   1.000
_cell.length_c   1.000
_cell.angle_alpha   90.00
_cell.angle_beta   90.00
_cell.angle_gamma   90.00
#
_symmetry.space_group_name_H-M   'P 1'
#
loop_
_entity.id
_entity.type
_entity.pdbx_description
1 polymer ?
#
loop_
_entity_poly.entity_id
_entity_poly.type
_entity_poly.pdbx_seq_one_letter_code
_entity_poly.pdbx_strand_id
1 'polypeptide(L)'
;MNTSERRELSAEEKLRRLVVGLAVECEIYNRRRNPELLRLYSNPDPEEIKALYERLITSEDHRDREVAIWLGLAVELPPIKIDFRDLITELQEMEFILFHLLRRVDEEAQRDLSDWMNYLANAAYSLRDGFLLDAKSDMNRALESSKRESVERAKVNSRLRYEIELLQAETSRRFEELKNLPVSLDLPEERLDLLMGIQEALLKLMRRYYLDHIGRKYDLFPYVVQRLNSALRYAMRRDVEMERVGKEMELALIYLRERGTKISEEEPAALAREMLGEIERLALRVED
;
A
#
# COMPACT_ATOMS: atom_id res chain seq x y z
N MET A 1 -14.61 35.36 16.34
CA MET A 1 -15.53 34.62 15.47
C MET A 1 -14.84 34.42 14.13
N ASN A 2 -14.30 33.23 13.89
CA ASN A 2 -13.87 32.82 12.55
C ASN A 2 -14.02 31.30 12.48
N THR A 3 -15.28 30.87 12.47
CA THR A 3 -15.65 29.54 12.01
C THR A 3 -15.37 29.53 10.52
N SER A 4 -14.16 29.10 10.16
CA SER A 4 -13.90 28.52 8.84
C SER A 4 -14.99 27.48 8.64
N GLU A 5 -16.01 27.82 7.84
CA GLU A 5 -16.98 26.87 7.33
C GLU A 5 -16.16 25.78 6.67
N ARG A 6 -16.04 24.63 7.34
CA ARG A 6 -15.42 23.45 6.75
C ARG A 6 -16.28 23.11 5.54
N ARG A 7 -15.84 23.53 4.36
CA ARG A 7 -16.43 23.15 3.08
C ARG A 7 -16.61 21.64 3.09
N GLU A 8 -17.86 21.19 2.94
CA GLU A 8 -18.11 19.77 2.71
C GLU A 8 -17.50 19.37 1.37
N LEU A 9 -16.71 18.30 1.40
CA LEU A 9 -16.07 17.76 0.20
C LEU A 9 -17.13 17.06 -0.66
N SER A 10 -17.03 17.19 -1.98
CA SER A 10 -17.81 16.35 -2.89
C SER A 10 -17.40 14.88 -2.76
N ALA A 11 -18.25 13.93 -3.20
CA ALA A 11 -17.92 12.51 -3.19
C ALA A 11 -16.59 12.21 -3.94
N GLU A 12 -16.36 12.92 -5.04
CA GLU A 12 -15.15 12.81 -5.85
C GLU A 12 -13.91 13.34 -5.11
N GLU A 13 -14.03 14.47 -4.40
CA GLU A 13 -12.96 15.00 -3.55
C GLU A 13 -12.66 14.05 -2.37
N LYS A 14 -13.68 13.45 -1.76
CA LYS A 14 -13.54 12.43 -0.71
C LYS A 14 -12.81 11.20 -1.24
N LEU A 15 -13.16 10.71 -2.43
CA LEU A 15 -12.51 9.58 -3.09
C LEU A 15 -11.03 9.86 -3.36
N ARG A 16 -10.71 11.02 -3.96
CA ARG A 16 -9.30 11.41 -4.18
C ARG A 16 -8.53 11.50 -2.87
N ARG A 17 -9.12 12.12 -1.84
CA ARG A 17 -8.49 12.21 -0.51
C ARG A 17 -8.20 10.82 0.07
N LEU A 18 -9.15 9.89 -0.06
CA LEU A 18 -8.98 8.51 0.40
C LEU A 18 -7.83 7.80 -0.34
N VAL A 19 -7.78 7.93 -1.67
CA VAL A 19 -6.70 7.38 -2.51
C VAL A 19 -5.34 7.96 -2.11
N VAL A 20 -5.25 9.28 -1.96
CA VAL A 20 -4.01 9.92 -1.50
C VAL A 20 -3.65 9.43 -0.09
N GLY A 21 -4.63 9.22 0.79
CA GLY A 21 -4.39 8.67 2.10
C GLY A 21 -3.80 7.24 2.07
N LEU A 22 -4.27 6.37 1.18
CA LEU A 22 -3.69 5.03 0.98
C LEU A 22 -2.23 5.12 0.51
N ALA A 23 -1.94 6.08 -0.39
CA ALA A 23 -0.57 6.36 -0.81
C ALA A 23 0.29 6.89 0.38
N VAL A 24 -0.26 7.71 1.28
CA VAL A 24 0.43 8.16 2.50
C VAL A 24 0.69 7.00 3.46
N GLU A 25 -0.26 6.07 3.61
CA GLU A 25 -0.07 4.85 4.41
C GLU A 25 1.14 4.05 3.90
N CYS A 26 1.20 3.83 2.58
CA CYS A 26 2.33 3.16 1.91
C CYS A 26 3.66 3.88 2.18
N GLU A 27 3.69 5.21 2.05
CA GLU A 27 4.89 6.03 2.30
C GLU A 27 5.38 5.91 3.77
N ILE A 28 4.46 5.89 4.73
CA ILE A 28 4.79 5.75 6.16
C ILE A 28 5.31 4.33 6.47
N TYR A 29 4.71 3.29 5.89
CA TYR A 29 5.21 1.91 6.03
C TYR A 29 6.65 1.78 5.55
N ASN A 30 6.99 2.48 4.46
CA ASN A 30 8.34 2.58 3.91
C ASN A 30 9.28 3.48 4.73
N ARG A 31 8.85 4.00 5.89
CA ARG A 31 9.63 4.88 6.80
C ARG A 31 10.02 6.21 6.18
N ARG A 32 9.28 6.66 5.16
CA ARG A 32 9.56 7.91 4.46
C ARG A 32 8.54 8.98 4.82
N ARG A 33 8.90 10.23 4.51
CA ARG A 33 8.04 11.40 4.69
C ARG A 33 8.12 12.22 3.42
N ASN A 34 7.06 12.18 2.62
CA ASN A 34 6.90 13.00 1.42
C ASN A 34 5.98 14.19 1.71
N PRO A 35 6.50 15.43 1.87
CA PRO A 35 5.69 16.60 2.19
C PRO A 35 4.62 16.93 1.14
N GLU A 36 4.90 16.64 -0.13
CA GLU A 36 3.97 16.88 -1.24
C GLU A 36 2.73 15.98 -1.12
N LEU A 37 2.95 14.71 -0.81
CA LEU A 37 1.87 13.74 -0.58
C LEU A 37 1.00 14.11 0.64
N LEU A 38 1.62 14.63 1.71
CA LEU A 38 0.91 15.12 2.90
C LEU A 38 0.06 16.37 2.60
N ARG A 39 0.55 17.25 1.73
CA ARG A 39 -0.17 18.42 1.24
C ARG A 39 -1.37 18.00 0.41
N LEU A 40 -1.20 17.06 -0.52
CA LEU A 40 -2.29 16.50 -1.34
C LEU A 40 -3.36 15.81 -0.49
N TYR A 41 -2.98 15.14 0.59
CA TYR A 41 -3.98 14.55 1.50
C TYR A 41 -4.88 15.61 2.15
N SER A 42 -4.35 16.82 2.35
CA SER A 42 -5.11 17.94 2.93
C SER A 42 -5.94 18.68 1.87
N ASN A 43 -5.45 18.73 0.62
CA ASN A 43 -6.11 19.36 -0.51
C ASN A 43 -5.88 18.52 -1.78
N PRO A 44 -6.78 17.59 -2.12
CA PRO A 44 -6.56 16.58 -3.17
C PRO A 44 -6.85 17.15 -4.57
N ASP A 45 -5.96 18.00 -5.06
CA ASP A 45 -6.02 18.57 -6.40
C ASP A 45 -5.72 17.50 -7.48
N PRO A 46 -6.60 17.31 -8.49
CA PRO A 46 -6.46 16.23 -9.47
C PRO A 46 -5.22 16.41 -10.38
N GLU A 47 -4.88 17.63 -10.77
CA GLU A 47 -3.74 17.89 -11.65
C GLU A 47 -2.41 17.66 -10.91
N GLU A 48 -2.34 18.09 -9.65
CA GLU A 48 -1.17 17.83 -8.82
C GLU A 48 -1.01 16.34 -8.47
N ILE A 49 -2.12 15.61 -8.23
CA ILE A 49 -2.09 14.14 -8.06
C ILE A 49 -1.53 13.47 -9.30
N LYS A 50 -2.01 13.86 -10.49
CA LYS A 50 -1.54 13.34 -11.78
C LYS A 50 -0.07 13.63 -12.01
N ALA A 51 0.38 14.87 -11.77
CA ALA A 51 1.78 15.25 -11.91
C ALA A 51 2.69 14.45 -10.97
N LEU A 52 2.25 14.23 -9.72
CA LEU A 52 2.99 13.41 -8.75
C LEU A 52 3.05 11.94 -9.21
N TYR A 53 1.93 11.39 -9.67
CA TYR A 53 1.86 10.03 -10.24
C TYR A 53 2.85 9.82 -11.39
N GLU A 54 2.81 10.68 -12.40
CA GLU A 54 3.65 10.56 -13.62
C GLU A 54 5.14 10.58 -13.27
N ARG A 55 5.53 11.42 -12.30
CA ARG A 55 6.91 11.50 -11.83
C ARG A 55 7.32 10.26 -11.03
N LEU A 56 6.48 9.79 -10.12
CA LEU A 56 6.84 8.69 -9.23
C LEU A 56 6.79 7.31 -9.92
N ILE A 57 5.88 7.08 -10.87
CA ILE A 57 5.74 5.78 -11.55
C ILE A 57 6.93 5.43 -12.45
N THR A 58 7.74 6.43 -12.80
CA THR A 58 8.96 6.30 -13.61
C THR A 58 10.24 6.39 -12.77
N SER A 59 10.14 6.58 -11.45
CA SER A 59 11.29 6.63 -10.54
C SER A 59 12.07 5.31 -10.54
N GLU A 60 13.38 5.38 -10.30
CA GLU A 60 14.22 4.20 -10.08
C GLU A 60 13.99 3.57 -8.70
N ASP A 61 13.51 4.33 -7.70
CA ASP A 61 13.17 3.80 -6.38
C ASP A 61 11.83 3.06 -6.43
N HIS A 62 11.83 1.76 -6.13
CA HIS A 62 10.61 0.97 -6.10
C HIS A 62 9.55 1.50 -5.13
N ARG A 63 9.96 2.14 -4.03
CA ARG A 63 9.03 2.70 -3.04
C ARG A 63 8.26 3.90 -3.58
N ASP A 64 8.89 4.69 -4.46
CA ASP A 64 8.19 5.75 -5.20
C ASP A 64 7.14 5.15 -6.14
N ARG A 65 7.50 4.09 -6.86
CA ARG A 65 6.58 3.40 -7.75
C ARG A 65 5.40 2.76 -6.99
N GLU A 66 5.63 2.22 -5.78
CA GLU A 66 4.53 1.73 -4.91
C GLU A 66 3.55 2.86 -4.56
N VAL A 67 4.04 4.04 -4.15
CA VAL A 67 3.20 5.22 -3.90
C VAL A 67 2.43 5.63 -5.16
N ALA A 68 3.10 5.60 -6.32
CA ALA A 68 2.48 5.92 -7.60
C ALA A 68 1.37 4.92 -7.98
N ILE A 69 1.55 3.62 -7.72
CA ILE A 69 0.53 2.60 -7.97
C ILE A 69 -0.77 2.93 -7.23
N TRP A 70 -0.68 3.41 -5.98
CA TRP A 70 -1.85 3.89 -5.22
C TRP A 70 -2.44 5.17 -5.81
N LEU A 71 -1.62 6.18 -6.12
CA LEU A 71 -2.10 7.43 -6.73
C LEU A 71 -2.79 7.21 -8.08
N GLY A 72 -2.39 6.19 -8.82
CA GLY A 72 -3.01 5.80 -10.09
C GLY A 72 -4.51 5.49 -9.99
N LEU A 73 -5.04 5.22 -8.80
CA LEU A 73 -6.47 5.03 -8.55
C LEU A 73 -7.28 6.34 -8.65
N ALA A 74 -6.61 7.49 -8.58
CA ALA A 74 -7.19 8.83 -8.71
C ALA A 74 -6.84 9.52 -10.03
N VAL A 75 -6.16 8.82 -10.94
CA VAL A 75 -5.74 9.34 -12.25
C VAL A 75 -6.51 8.60 -13.34
N GLU A 76 -7.04 9.35 -14.30
CA GLU A 76 -7.65 8.77 -15.50
C GLU A 76 -6.56 8.19 -16.42
N LEU A 77 -6.42 6.87 -16.39
CA LEU A 77 -5.51 6.14 -17.27
C LEU A 77 -6.25 5.65 -18.53
N PRO A 78 -5.60 5.68 -19.70
CA PRO A 78 -6.20 5.17 -20.93
C PRO A 78 -6.48 3.66 -20.81
N PRO A 79 -7.54 3.15 -21.46
CA PRO A 79 -7.81 1.72 -21.47
C PRO A 79 -6.68 0.98 -22.19
N ILE A 80 -6.16 -0.06 -21.55
CA ILE A 80 -5.12 -0.93 -22.11
C ILE A 80 -5.73 -2.31 -22.33
N LYS A 81 -5.50 -2.87 -23.51
CA LYS A 81 -5.87 -4.26 -23.81
C LYS A 81 -4.69 -5.17 -23.45
N ILE A 82 -4.85 -5.95 -22.38
CA ILE A 82 -3.89 -6.97 -21.95
C ILE A 82 -4.54 -8.34 -22.15
N ASP A 83 -3.82 -9.28 -22.78
CA ASP A 83 -4.18 -10.69 -22.73
C ASP A 83 -3.67 -11.26 -21.40
N PHE A 84 -4.54 -11.29 -20.39
CA PHE A 84 -4.16 -11.79 -19.07
C PHE A 84 -3.75 -13.25 -19.09
N ARG A 85 -4.31 -14.06 -20.00
CA ARG A 85 -3.98 -15.49 -20.05
C ARG A 85 -2.55 -15.69 -20.55
N ASP A 86 -2.18 -14.96 -21.59
CA ASP A 86 -0.83 -14.96 -22.13
C ASP A 86 0.16 -14.46 -21.07
N LEU A 87 -0.12 -13.29 -20.48
CA LEU A 87 0.73 -12.70 -19.44
C LEU A 87 0.93 -13.63 -18.24
N ILE A 88 -0.14 -14.27 -17.74
CA ILE A 88 -0.03 -15.24 -16.63
C ILE A 88 0.87 -16.42 -17.03
N THR A 89 0.73 -16.92 -18.25
CA THR A 89 1.55 -18.04 -18.74
C THR A 89 3.03 -17.65 -18.77
N GLU A 90 3.34 -16.47 -19.28
CA GLU A 90 4.71 -15.98 -19.39
C GLU A 90 5.34 -15.73 -18.02
N LEU A 91 4.60 -15.19 -17.05
CA LEU A 91 5.08 -15.04 -15.67
C LEU A 91 5.41 -16.41 -15.02
N GLN A 92 4.61 -17.45 -15.30
CA GLN A 92 4.86 -18.82 -14.83
C GLN A 92 6.09 -19.46 -15.50
N GLU A 93 6.33 -19.17 -16.79
CA GLU A 93 7.53 -19.61 -17.48
C GLU A 93 8.78 -18.94 -16.89
N MET A 94 8.73 -17.64 -16.59
CA MET A 94 9.81 -16.92 -15.91
C MET A 94 10.08 -17.48 -14.50
N GLU A 95 9.02 -17.76 -13.73
CA GLU A 95 9.12 -18.44 -12.42
C GLU A 95 9.88 -19.77 -12.55
N PHE A 96 9.48 -20.61 -13.51
CA PHE A 96 10.10 -21.89 -13.76
C PHE A 96 11.60 -21.77 -14.09
N ILE A 97 11.97 -20.81 -14.93
CA ILE A 97 13.38 -20.57 -15.27
C ILE A 97 14.16 -20.13 -14.02
N LEU A 98 13.64 -19.18 -13.24
CA LEU A 98 14.28 -18.73 -12.00
C LEU A 98 14.49 -19.89 -11.02
N PHE A 99 13.50 -20.77 -10.84
CA PHE A 99 13.61 -21.95 -9.99
C PHE A 99 14.82 -22.83 -10.38
N HIS A 100 15.09 -22.98 -11.68
CA HIS A 100 16.24 -23.75 -12.17
C HIS A 100 17.57 -23.02 -11.93
N LEU A 101 17.57 -21.69 -11.96
CA LEU A 101 18.75 -20.87 -11.67
C LEU A 101 19.14 -20.91 -10.19
N LEU A 102 18.20 -21.09 -9.26
CA LEU A 102 18.47 -21.14 -7.81
C LEU A 102 19.56 -22.14 -7.41
N ARG A 103 19.71 -23.25 -8.15
CA ARG A 103 20.71 -24.30 -7.87
C ARG A 103 22.11 -23.98 -8.41
N ARG A 104 22.25 -22.88 -9.15
CA ARG A 104 23.44 -22.53 -9.94
C ARG A 104 24.12 -21.25 -9.45
N VAL A 105 23.54 -20.61 -8.43
CA VAL A 105 24.03 -19.35 -7.83
C VAL A 105 24.48 -19.61 -6.39
N ASP A 106 25.20 -18.64 -5.81
CA ASP A 106 25.55 -18.67 -4.38
C ASP A 106 24.34 -18.40 -3.48
N GLU A 107 24.50 -18.57 -2.16
CA GLU A 107 23.41 -18.44 -1.19
C GLU A 107 22.78 -17.03 -1.16
N GLU A 108 23.56 -15.97 -1.38
CA GLU A 108 23.07 -14.60 -1.33
C GLU A 108 22.21 -14.30 -2.57
N ALA A 109 22.73 -14.64 -3.74
CA ALA A 109 21.99 -14.56 -4.99
C ALA A 109 20.77 -15.50 -4.98
N GLN A 110 20.87 -16.68 -4.36
CA GLN A 110 19.74 -17.60 -4.23
C GLN A 110 18.55 -16.96 -3.51
N ARG A 111 18.79 -16.17 -2.45
CA ARG A 111 17.73 -15.47 -1.72
C ARG A 111 17.07 -14.41 -2.61
N ASP A 112 17.85 -13.59 -3.30
CA ASP A 112 17.31 -12.51 -4.13
C ASP A 112 16.61 -13.04 -5.40
N LEU A 113 17.13 -14.12 -6.02
CA LEU A 113 16.43 -14.83 -7.09
C LEU A 113 15.12 -15.46 -6.59
N SER A 114 15.11 -16.00 -5.36
CA SER A 114 13.89 -16.55 -4.77
C SER A 114 12.84 -15.48 -4.51
N ASP A 115 13.24 -14.29 -4.04
CA ASP A 115 12.34 -13.15 -3.87
C ASP A 115 11.75 -12.73 -5.23
N TRP A 116 12.59 -12.59 -6.25
CA TRP A 116 12.15 -12.26 -7.61
C TRP A 116 11.14 -13.28 -8.14
N MET A 117 11.44 -14.57 -8.01
CA MET A 117 10.54 -15.68 -8.39
C MET A 117 9.21 -15.60 -7.65
N ASN A 118 9.24 -15.40 -6.33
CA ASN A 118 8.03 -15.31 -5.51
C ASN A 118 7.15 -14.13 -5.92
N TYR A 119 7.73 -12.98 -6.23
CA TYR A 119 6.97 -11.82 -6.69
C TYR A 119 6.34 -12.04 -8.07
N LEU A 120 7.03 -12.70 -9.02
CA LEU A 120 6.43 -13.05 -10.31
C LEU A 120 5.27 -14.03 -10.14
N ALA A 121 5.42 -15.05 -9.29
CA ALA A 121 4.38 -16.02 -8.99
C ALA A 121 3.15 -15.35 -8.35
N ASN A 122 3.37 -14.48 -7.36
CA ASN A 122 2.29 -13.72 -6.71
C ASN A 122 1.59 -12.77 -7.69
N ALA A 123 2.34 -12.10 -8.57
CA ALA A 123 1.74 -11.28 -9.62
C ALA A 123 0.83 -12.12 -10.54
N ALA A 124 1.27 -13.31 -10.95
CA ALA A 124 0.47 -14.21 -11.79
C ALA A 124 -0.81 -14.67 -11.07
N TYR A 125 -0.71 -15.02 -9.78
CA TYR A 125 -1.88 -15.38 -8.97
C TYR A 125 -2.85 -14.22 -8.79
N SER A 126 -2.34 -13.03 -8.49
CA SER A 126 -3.12 -11.80 -8.35
C SER A 126 -3.84 -11.44 -9.65
N LEU A 127 -3.19 -11.57 -10.81
CA LEU A 127 -3.84 -11.37 -12.11
C LEU A 127 -4.97 -12.37 -12.36
N ARG A 128 -4.73 -13.65 -12.08
CA ARG A 128 -5.73 -14.72 -12.26
C ARG A 128 -6.97 -14.48 -11.41
N ASP A 129 -6.76 -14.02 -10.18
CA ASP A 129 -7.83 -13.85 -9.19
C ASP A 129 -8.48 -12.45 -9.28
N GLY A 130 -8.01 -11.57 -10.18
CA GLY A 130 -8.57 -10.24 -10.44
C GLY A 130 -8.05 -9.14 -9.51
N PHE A 131 -7.03 -9.41 -8.69
CA PHE A 131 -6.39 -8.46 -7.78
C PHE A 131 -5.34 -7.61 -8.49
N LEU A 132 -5.79 -6.71 -9.37
CA LEU A 132 -4.91 -5.96 -10.26
C LEU A 132 -3.91 -5.04 -9.54
N LEU A 133 -4.30 -4.45 -8.41
CA LEU A 133 -3.39 -3.59 -7.64
C LEU A 133 -2.26 -4.38 -6.97
N ASP A 134 -2.57 -5.57 -6.47
CA ASP A 134 -1.59 -6.49 -5.89
C ASP A 134 -0.63 -6.98 -6.99
N ALA A 135 -1.15 -7.34 -8.17
CA ALA A 135 -0.33 -7.69 -9.31
C ALA A 135 0.65 -6.58 -9.72
N LYS A 136 0.22 -5.31 -9.75
CA LYS A 136 1.10 -4.16 -10.02
C LYS A 136 2.19 -4.01 -8.95
N SER A 137 1.82 -4.19 -7.69
CA SER A 137 2.74 -4.09 -6.55
C SER A 137 3.78 -5.21 -6.55
N ASP A 138 3.35 -6.45 -6.79
CA ASP A 138 4.23 -7.61 -6.91
C ASP A 138 5.19 -7.46 -8.09
N MET A 139 4.71 -7.00 -9.26
CA MET A 139 5.59 -6.75 -10.41
C MET A 139 6.62 -5.64 -10.17
N ASN A 140 6.24 -4.59 -9.43
CA ASN A 140 7.18 -3.56 -9.02
C ASN A 140 8.30 -4.14 -8.14
N ARG A 141 7.96 -5.06 -7.23
CA ARG A 141 8.93 -5.76 -6.37
C ARG A 141 9.75 -6.80 -7.11
N ALA A 142 9.17 -7.49 -8.08
CA ALA A 142 9.89 -8.37 -8.98
C ALA A 142 10.98 -7.59 -9.74
N LEU A 143 10.63 -6.42 -10.29
CA LEU A 143 11.58 -5.55 -10.97
C LEU A 143 12.71 -5.09 -10.03
N GLU A 144 12.40 -4.70 -8.79
CA GLU A 144 13.40 -4.34 -7.80
C GLU A 144 14.34 -5.52 -7.47
N SER A 145 13.77 -6.67 -7.11
CA SER A 145 14.55 -7.87 -6.77
C SER A 145 15.44 -8.32 -7.92
N SER A 146 14.97 -8.19 -9.16
CA SER A 146 15.76 -8.53 -10.35
C SER A 146 17.04 -7.71 -10.49
N LYS A 147 17.11 -6.52 -9.89
CA LYS A 147 18.24 -5.58 -10.01
C LYS A 147 19.14 -5.55 -8.77
N ARG A 148 18.91 -6.42 -7.78
CA ARG A 148 19.73 -6.45 -6.56
C ARG A 148 21.18 -6.82 -6.87
N GLU A 149 22.10 -6.31 -6.06
CA GLU A 149 23.54 -6.47 -6.28
C GLU A 149 23.97 -7.94 -6.36
N SER A 150 23.40 -8.83 -5.54
CA SER A 150 23.74 -10.26 -5.57
C SER A 150 23.36 -10.92 -6.91
N VAL A 151 22.20 -10.54 -7.49
CA VAL A 151 21.75 -10.97 -8.82
C VAL A 151 22.70 -10.45 -9.89
N GLU A 152 23.12 -9.19 -9.77
CA GLU A 152 24.10 -8.58 -10.68
C GLU A 152 25.46 -9.30 -10.64
N ARG A 153 25.94 -9.67 -9.45
CA ARG A 153 27.19 -10.43 -9.28
C ARG A 153 27.11 -11.84 -9.86
N ALA A 154 25.95 -12.49 -9.84
CA ALA A 154 25.77 -13.80 -10.44
C ALA A 154 26.03 -13.81 -11.97
N LYS A 155 25.95 -12.64 -12.64
CA LYS A 155 26.25 -12.47 -14.07
C LYS A 155 27.75 -12.53 -14.42
N VAL A 156 28.65 -12.73 -13.46
CA VAL A 156 30.07 -13.00 -13.74
C VAL A 156 30.23 -14.30 -14.53
N ASN A 157 29.37 -15.30 -14.30
CA ASN A 157 29.30 -16.51 -15.12
C ASN A 157 28.58 -16.21 -16.44
N SER A 158 29.25 -16.42 -17.58
CA SER A 158 28.73 -16.06 -18.90
C SER A 158 27.41 -16.76 -19.30
N ARG A 159 27.18 -17.99 -18.82
CA ARG A 159 25.92 -18.71 -19.07
C ARG A 159 24.77 -18.15 -18.23
N LEU A 160 25.03 -17.85 -16.96
CA LEU A 160 24.03 -17.23 -16.08
C LEU A 160 23.71 -15.79 -16.51
N ARG A 161 24.71 -15.06 -17.02
CA ARG A 161 24.53 -13.71 -17.55
C ARG A 161 23.39 -13.64 -18.55
N TYR A 162 23.44 -14.48 -19.58
CA TYR A 162 22.43 -14.48 -20.64
C TYR A 162 21.03 -14.76 -20.10
N GLU A 163 20.88 -15.78 -19.25
CA GLU A 163 19.58 -16.16 -18.66
C GLU A 163 19.03 -15.05 -17.75
N ILE A 164 19.88 -14.45 -16.91
CA ILE A 164 19.49 -13.37 -15.99
C ILE A 164 19.13 -12.09 -16.78
N GLU A 165 19.95 -11.68 -17.75
CA GLU A 165 19.69 -10.48 -18.56
C GLU A 165 18.39 -10.60 -19.36
N LEU A 166 18.11 -11.79 -19.91
CA LEU A 166 16.85 -12.05 -20.60
C LEU A 166 15.65 -11.91 -19.64
N LEU A 167 15.74 -12.53 -18.45
CA LEU A 167 14.68 -12.45 -17.44
C LEU A 167 14.49 -11.01 -16.91
N GLN A 168 15.57 -10.25 -16.73
CA GLN A 168 15.53 -8.84 -16.32
C GLN A 168 14.82 -7.98 -17.35
N ALA A 169 15.18 -8.16 -18.64
CA ALA A 169 14.53 -7.45 -19.74
C ALA A 169 13.03 -7.77 -19.79
N GLU A 170 12.68 -9.04 -19.64
CA GLU A 170 11.29 -9.49 -19.66
C GLU A 170 10.50 -8.99 -18.45
N THR A 171 11.07 -9.03 -17.25
CA THR A 171 10.45 -8.46 -16.04
C THR A 171 10.20 -6.97 -16.20
N SER A 172 11.16 -6.24 -16.74
CA SER A 172 11.01 -4.82 -17.03
C SER A 172 9.87 -4.57 -18.03
N ARG A 173 9.80 -5.36 -19.10
CA ARG A 173 8.73 -5.23 -20.10
C ARG A 173 7.35 -5.48 -19.50
N ARG A 174 7.20 -6.53 -18.68
CA ARG A 174 5.91 -6.84 -18.03
C ARG A 174 5.52 -5.82 -16.99
N PHE A 175 6.49 -5.25 -16.27
CA PHE A 175 6.22 -4.11 -15.40
C PHE A 175 5.70 -2.90 -16.20
N GLU A 176 6.31 -2.57 -17.34
CA GLU A 176 5.85 -1.46 -18.20
C GLU A 176 4.42 -1.68 -18.74
N GLU A 177 4.08 -2.92 -19.11
CA GLU A 177 2.73 -3.29 -19.54
C GLU A 177 1.70 -3.16 -18.41
N LEU A 178 2.03 -3.61 -17.20
CA LEU A 178 1.09 -3.64 -16.07
C LEU A 178 0.98 -2.33 -15.29
N LYS A 179 2.05 -1.54 -15.18
CA LYS A 179 2.07 -0.35 -14.32
C LYS A 179 1.02 0.70 -14.72
N ASN A 180 0.64 0.72 -16.01
CA ASN A 180 -0.36 1.63 -16.56
C ASN A 180 -1.75 1.02 -16.67
N LEU A 181 -1.95 -0.22 -16.22
CA LEU A 181 -3.27 -0.84 -16.22
C LEU A 181 -4.24 0.00 -15.37
N PRO A 182 -5.38 0.45 -15.92
CA PRO A 182 -6.38 1.20 -15.18
C PRO A 182 -7.02 0.31 -14.12
N VAL A 183 -7.06 0.82 -12.88
CA VAL A 183 -7.71 0.17 -11.75
C VAL A 183 -8.60 1.19 -11.07
N SER A 184 -9.85 0.81 -10.81
CA SER A 184 -10.81 1.63 -10.07
C SER A 184 -11.18 0.93 -8.77
N LEU A 185 -11.33 1.69 -7.69
CA LEU A 185 -11.94 1.19 -6.46
C LEU A 185 -13.46 1.31 -6.56
N ASP A 186 -14.19 0.21 -6.47
CA ASP A 186 -15.64 0.23 -6.29
C ASP A 186 -15.97 0.44 -4.81
N LEU A 187 -16.02 1.70 -4.39
CA LEU A 187 -16.31 2.07 -3.00
C LEU A 187 -17.78 2.45 -2.79
N PRO A 188 -18.39 2.03 -1.67
CA PRO A 188 -19.70 2.52 -1.27
C PRO A 188 -19.64 4.02 -0.89
N GLU A 189 -20.27 4.87 -1.69
CA GLU A 189 -20.29 6.33 -1.50
C GLU A 189 -20.85 6.72 -0.13
N GLU A 190 -21.86 5.99 0.34
CA GLU A 190 -22.50 6.18 1.64
C GLU A 190 -21.55 5.95 2.83
N ARG A 191 -20.42 5.25 2.62
CA ARG A 191 -19.42 4.98 3.66
C ARG A 191 -18.20 5.90 3.59
N LEU A 192 -18.13 6.82 2.62
CA LEU A 192 -16.94 7.67 2.40
C LEU A 192 -16.55 8.50 3.63
N ASP A 193 -17.52 9.04 4.37
CA ASP A 193 -17.23 9.85 5.56
C ASP A 193 -16.65 9.01 6.71
N LEU A 194 -17.11 7.77 6.86
CA LEU A 194 -16.54 6.83 7.80
C LEU A 194 -15.13 6.41 7.37
N LEU A 195 -14.96 6.07 6.09
CA LEU A 195 -13.66 5.68 5.51
C LEU A 195 -12.60 6.75 5.75
N MET A 196 -12.91 8.01 5.43
CA MET A 196 -12.00 9.13 5.71
C MET A 196 -11.71 9.29 7.20
N GLY A 197 -12.71 9.11 8.06
CA GLY A 197 -12.54 9.19 9.51
C GLY A 197 -11.59 8.11 10.06
N ILE A 198 -11.76 6.87 9.63
CA ILE A 198 -10.87 5.76 9.98
C ILE A 198 -9.45 6.04 9.48
N GLN A 199 -9.33 6.44 8.21
CA GLN A 199 -8.04 6.71 7.61
C GLN A 199 -7.31 7.88 8.29
N GLU A 200 -8.00 8.94 8.69
CA GLU A 200 -7.40 10.06 9.40
C GLU A 200 -6.82 9.64 10.76
N ALA A 201 -7.58 8.86 11.54
CA ALA A 201 -7.11 8.31 12.81
C ALA A 201 -5.92 7.35 12.61
N LEU A 202 -6.01 6.47 11.60
CA LEU A 202 -4.95 5.53 11.23
C LEU A 202 -3.66 6.26 10.84
N LEU A 203 -3.74 7.22 9.93
CA LEU A 203 -2.59 8.01 9.45
C LEU A 203 -1.95 8.80 10.58
N LYS A 204 -2.75 9.38 11.48
CA LYS A 204 -2.24 10.06 12.68
C LYS A 204 -1.44 9.10 13.54
N LEU A 205 -2.02 7.95 13.88
CA LEU A 205 -1.35 6.94 14.69
C LEU A 205 -0.05 6.45 14.05
N MET A 206 -0.12 6.11 12.76
CA MET A 206 1.01 5.62 12.00
C MET A 206 2.14 6.64 11.97
N ARG A 207 1.88 7.93 11.73
CA ARG A 207 2.94 8.96 11.74
C ARG A 207 3.65 9.03 13.09
N ARG A 208 2.88 9.10 14.18
CA ARG A 208 3.43 9.19 15.55
C ARG A 208 4.26 7.96 15.90
N TYR A 209 3.76 6.77 15.60
CA TYR A 209 4.44 5.52 15.94
C TYR A 209 5.63 5.22 15.02
N TYR A 210 5.43 5.29 13.70
CA TYR A 210 6.40 4.83 12.72
C TYR A 210 7.45 5.87 12.35
N LEU A 211 7.10 7.16 12.30
CA LEU A 211 8.02 8.24 11.93
C LEU A 211 8.58 8.98 13.15
N ASP A 212 7.72 9.33 14.11
CA ASP A 212 8.15 10.06 15.31
C ASP A 212 8.61 9.12 16.44
N HIS A 213 8.44 7.81 16.26
CA HIS A 213 8.95 6.75 17.15
C HIS A 213 8.31 6.74 18.56
N ILE A 214 7.15 7.39 18.70
CA ILE A 214 6.41 7.47 19.95
C ILE A 214 5.86 6.09 20.30
N GLY A 215 6.23 5.61 21.49
CA GLY A 215 5.69 4.38 22.05
C GLY A 215 6.17 3.09 21.38
N ARG A 216 7.34 3.10 20.72
CA ARG A 216 7.93 1.91 20.08
C ARG A 216 8.06 0.68 20.98
N LYS A 217 8.26 0.88 22.29
CA LYS A 217 8.35 -0.21 23.29
C LYS A 217 7.00 -0.78 23.73
N TYR A 218 5.90 -0.20 23.25
CA TYR A 218 4.55 -0.66 23.56
C TYR A 218 3.93 -1.30 22.32
N ASP A 219 3.61 -2.59 22.43
CA ASP A 219 2.88 -3.34 21.39
C ASP A 219 1.43 -2.85 21.18
N LEU A 220 1.00 -1.88 22.00
CA LEU A 220 -0.29 -1.20 21.90
C LEU A 220 -0.53 -0.60 20.51
N PHE A 221 0.38 0.24 20.04
CA PHE A 221 0.16 1.02 18.82
C PHE A 221 0.17 0.17 17.54
N PRO A 222 1.10 -0.80 17.35
CA PRO A 222 1.02 -1.75 16.24
C PRO A 222 -0.32 -2.50 16.17
N TYR A 223 -0.82 -2.94 17.32
CA TYR A 223 -2.10 -3.64 17.38
C TYR A 223 -3.26 -2.73 16.94
N VAL A 224 -3.31 -1.50 17.45
CA VAL A 224 -4.36 -0.53 17.08
C VAL A 224 -4.26 -0.15 15.60
N VAL A 225 -3.06 0.03 15.05
CA VAL A 225 -2.84 0.22 13.60
C VAL A 225 -3.42 -0.94 12.80
N GLN A 226 -3.18 -2.19 13.22
CA GLN A 226 -3.70 -3.37 12.53
C GLN A 226 -5.25 -3.40 12.55
N ARG A 227 -5.86 -3.06 13.68
CA ARG A 227 -7.32 -3.01 13.83
C ARG A 227 -7.96 -1.92 12.98
N LEU A 228 -7.40 -0.71 12.98
CA LEU A 228 -7.89 0.38 12.14
C LEU A 228 -7.72 0.08 10.64
N ASN A 229 -6.60 -0.53 10.24
CA ASN A 229 -6.43 -1.02 8.86
C ASN A 229 -7.49 -2.05 8.47
N SER A 230 -7.81 -2.98 9.37
CA SER A 230 -8.83 -4.02 9.12
C SER A 230 -10.22 -3.39 9.01
N ALA A 231 -10.56 -2.45 9.89
CA ALA A 231 -11.78 -1.67 9.83
C ALA A 231 -11.90 -0.89 8.51
N LEU A 232 -10.83 -0.22 8.08
CA LEU A 232 -10.78 0.52 6.80
C LEU A 232 -11.06 -0.42 5.63
N ARG A 233 -10.35 -1.56 5.55
CA ARG A 233 -10.51 -2.56 4.48
C ARG A 233 -11.91 -3.16 4.44
N TYR A 234 -12.53 -3.44 5.60
CA TYR A 234 -13.91 -3.92 5.66
C TYR A 234 -14.91 -2.84 5.23
N ALA A 235 -14.70 -1.58 5.63
CA ALA A 235 -15.56 -0.48 5.25
C ALA A 235 -15.51 -0.20 3.73
N MET A 236 -14.36 -0.44 3.07
CA MET A 236 -14.20 -0.28 1.62
C MET A 236 -15.01 -1.31 0.80
N ARG A 237 -15.44 -2.41 1.42
CA ARG A 237 -16.09 -3.53 0.75
C ARG A 237 -17.61 -3.46 0.86
N ARG A 238 -18.31 -3.38 -0.27
CA ARG A 238 -19.78 -3.40 -0.33
C ARG A 238 -20.39 -4.69 0.23
N ASP A 239 -19.71 -5.82 0.04
CA ASP A 239 -20.17 -7.16 0.44
C ASP A 239 -19.92 -7.48 1.92
N VAL A 240 -19.40 -6.52 2.69
CA VAL A 240 -19.10 -6.68 4.11
C VAL A 240 -20.06 -5.86 4.96
N GLU A 241 -20.65 -6.54 5.95
CA GLU A 241 -21.51 -5.96 6.97
C GLU A 241 -20.75 -5.00 7.90
N MET A 242 -21.39 -3.87 8.23
CA MET A 242 -20.83 -2.83 9.10
C MET A 242 -20.51 -3.32 10.51
N GLU A 243 -21.19 -4.38 10.98
CA GLU A 243 -20.86 -5.05 12.25
C GLU A 243 -19.40 -5.51 12.30
N ARG A 244 -18.80 -5.93 11.17
CA ARG A 244 -17.37 -6.30 11.13
C ARG A 244 -16.45 -5.11 11.31
N VAL A 245 -16.82 -3.95 10.77
CA VAL A 245 -16.08 -2.69 10.97
C VAL A 245 -16.13 -2.31 12.45
N GLY A 246 -17.32 -2.37 13.05
CA GLY A 246 -17.55 -2.09 14.46
C GLY A 246 -16.74 -3.01 15.39
N LYS A 247 -16.72 -4.31 15.10
CA LYS A 247 -15.91 -5.29 15.86
C LYS A 247 -14.42 -4.96 15.88
N GLU A 248 -13.84 -4.58 14.74
CA GLU A 248 -12.42 -4.21 14.70
C GLU A 248 -12.15 -2.93 15.51
N MET A 249 -13.05 -1.94 15.46
CA MET A 249 -12.97 -0.73 16.29
C MET A 249 -13.10 -1.05 17.78
N GLU A 250 -14.05 -1.91 18.16
CA GLU A 250 -14.26 -2.34 19.55
C GLU A 250 -13.00 -3.02 20.11
N LEU A 251 -12.38 -3.91 19.34
CA LEU A 251 -11.11 -4.55 19.74
C LEU A 251 -9.99 -3.52 19.96
N ALA A 252 -9.91 -2.49 19.11
CA ALA A 252 -8.95 -1.39 19.31
C ALA A 252 -9.24 -0.61 20.60
N LEU A 253 -10.51 -0.32 20.89
CA LEU A 253 -10.94 0.40 22.09
C LEU A 253 -10.64 -0.38 23.37
N ILE A 254 -10.97 -1.67 23.41
CA ILE A 254 -10.67 -2.55 24.55
C ILE A 254 -9.17 -2.51 24.84
N TYR A 255 -8.34 -2.68 23.79
CA TYR A 255 -6.89 -2.70 23.96
C TYR A 255 -6.34 -1.36 24.44
N LEU A 256 -6.84 -0.23 23.91
CA LEU A 256 -6.48 1.13 24.36
C LEU A 256 -6.85 1.38 25.82
N ARG A 257 -8.03 0.95 26.28
CA ARG A 257 -8.48 1.13 27.67
C ARG A 257 -7.63 0.31 28.64
N GLU A 258 -7.37 -0.95 28.31
CA GLU A 258 -6.66 -1.89 29.19
C GLU A 258 -5.14 -1.66 29.24
N ARG A 259 -4.53 -1.27 28.13
CA ARG A 259 -3.08 -1.13 27.99
C ARG A 259 -2.62 0.33 28.01
N GLY A 260 -3.43 1.26 27.50
CA GLY A 260 -3.09 2.68 27.46
C GLY A 260 -2.94 3.31 28.85
N THR A 261 -3.72 2.86 29.84
CA THR A 261 -3.62 3.29 31.24
C THR A 261 -2.34 2.82 31.93
N LYS A 262 -1.63 1.84 31.36
CA LYS A 262 -0.38 1.28 31.87
C LYS A 262 0.86 1.97 31.30
N ILE A 263 0.67 2.95 30.40
CA ILE A 263 1.77 3.73 29.83
C ILE A 263 2.18 4.82 30.84
N SER A 264 3.43 4.75 31.27
CA SER A 264 4.01 5.71 32.22
C SER A 264 4.56 6.98 31.56
N GLU A 265 4.91 6.92 30.27
CA GLU A 265 5.45 8.07 29.52
C GLU A 265 4.32 9.00 29.07
N GLU A 266 4.55 10.30 29.20
CA GLU A 266 3.52 11.32 28.91
C GLU A 266 3.07 11.31 27.45
N GLU A 267 3.99 11.38 26.49
CA GLU A 267 3.63 11.47 25.06
C GLU A 267 2.89 10.22 24.55
N PRO A 268 3.35 8.98 24.79
CA PRO A 268 2.60 7.81 24.37
C PRO A 268 1.27 7.66 25.14
N ALA A 269 1.20 8.07 26.41
CA ALA A 269 -0.07 8.04 27.14
C ALA A 269 -1.07 9.06 26.59
N ALA A 270 -0.60 10.25 26.19
CA ALA A 270 -1.42 11.25 25.51
C ALA A 270 -1.92 10.74 24.16
N LEU A 271 -1.05 10.11 23.36
CA LEU A 271 -1.44 9.49 22.09
C LEU A 271 -2.49 8.39 22.30
N ALA A 272 -2.34 7.54 23.31
CA ALA A 272 -3.32 6.49 23.60
C ALA A 272 -4.70 7.08 23.98
N ARG A 273 -4.74 8.16 24.78
CA ARG A 273 -5.99 8.85 25.12
C ARG A 273 -6.62 9.55 23.91
N GLU A 274 -5.82 10.18 23.07
CA GLU A 274 -6.29 10.80 21.83
C GLU A 274 -6.92 9.75 20.91
N MET A 275 -6.24 8.62 20.69
CA MET A 275 -6.75 7.52 19.86
C MET A 275 -8.00 6.88 20.43
N LEU A 276 -8.10 6.76 21.75
CA LEU A 276 -9.31 6.27 22.38
C LEU A 276 -10.51 7.15 22.01
N GLY A 277 -10.41 8.47 22.19
CA GLY A 277 -11.51 9.40 21.88
C GLY A 277 -11.81 9.54 20.38
N GLU A 278 -10.83 9.33 19.50
CA GLU A 278 -11.09 9.30 18.05
C GLU A 278 -11.85 8.05 17.64
N ILE A 279 -11.42 6.88 18.10
CA ILE A 279 -12.06 5.62 17.73
C ILE A 279 -13.46 5.51 18.35
N GLU A 280 -13.69 6.02 19.56
CA GLU A 280 -15.03 6.09 20.16
C GLU A 280 -16.00 6.90 19.30
N ARG A 281 -15.57 8.06 18.78
CA ARG A 281 -16.40 8.89 17.89
C ARG A 281 -16.68 8.21 16.55
N LEU A 282 -15.75 7.42 16.04
CA LEU A 282 -15.94 6.68 14.79
C LEU A 282 -16.87 5.49 14.98
N ALA A 283 -16.75 4.77 16.10
CA ALA A 283 -17.60 3.61 16.40
C ALA A 283 -19.09 3.98 16.47
N LEU A 284 -19.43 5.15 17.04
CA LEU A 284 -20.82 5.64 17.05
C LEU A 284 -21.41 5.77 15.64
N ARG A 285 -20.59 6.15 14.64
CA ARG A 285 -21.03 6.29 13.24
C ARG A 285 -21.20 4.96 12.51
N VAL A 286 -20.77 3.85 13.11
CA VAL A 286 -20.96 2.49 12.56
C VAL A 286 -22.31 1.93 13.02
N GLU A 287 -22.84 2.42 14.15
CA GLU A 287 -24.09 1.97 14.75
C GLU A 287 -25.32 2.76 14.24
N ASP A 288 -25.09 3.96 13.67
CA ASP A 288 -26.08 4.81 12.99
C ASP A 288 -26.36 4.36 11.54
#